data_AF-A0A553IHR4-F1
#
_entry.id   AF-A0A553IHR4-F1
#
_cell.length_a   1.000
_cell.length_b   1.000
_cell.length_c   1.000
_cell.angle_alpha   90.00
_cell.angle_beta   90.00
_cell.angle_gamma   90.00
#
_symmetry.space_group_name_H-M   'P 1'
#
loop_
_entity.id
_entity.type
_entity.pdbx_description
1 polymer ?
#
loop_
_entity_poly.entity_id
_entity_poly.type
_entity_poly.pdbx_seq_one_letter_code
_entity_poly.pdbx_strand_id
1 'polypeptide(L)'
;MIILFDVGNTSIYTGLSNGTNIDETFRMNTDIHKSPDEYFVTLKSFIDPNVITGVIIGSVVPLVTQALIALTEKYLKLKPVVIEPGTKTGIFVKADNPREVGADLIANAAGLDNPHPTLIIDLGTANKLIYVKNQMITGVIIAPGLQLSIHALDGNTALLHEVDIKVPKKYLGNNTIHCIQSGVVYGTIVMIEGMFGRIREEVGEDFDVIITGGLSSLILEHIRLDIKQDKELVLKGLLNIYKKNIK
;
A
#
# COMPACT_ATOMS: atom_id res chain seq x y z
N MET A 1 -20.01 11.78 1.79
CA MET A 1 -18.68 11.32 1.31
C MET A 1 -18.06 10.41 2.35
N ILE A 2 -17.22 9.46 1.93
CA ILE A 2 -16.56 8.48 2.79
C ILE A 2 -15.06 8.76 2.75
N ILE A 3 -14.41 8.84 3.90
CA ILE A 3 -12.95 8.93 4.00
C ILE A 3 -12.36 7.52 4.12
N LEU A 4 -11.34 7.25 3.31
CA LEU A 4 -10.63 5.98 3.24
C LEU A 4 -9.19 6.22 3.70
N PHE A 5 -8.82 5.76 4.89
CA PHE A 5 -7.44 5.89 5.40
C PHE A 5 -6.68 4.57 5.23
N ASP A 6 -5.63 4.58 4.41
CA ASP A 6 -4.58 3.55 4.37
C ASP A 6 -3.34 4.08 5.12
N VAL A 7 -3.15 3.61 6.35
CA VAL A 7 -2.13 4.10 7.27
C VAL A 7 -0.93 3.15 7.25
N GLY A 8 0.10 3.54 6.50
CA GLY A 8 1.40 2.88 6.49
C GLY A 8 2.38 3.49 7.50
N ASN A 9 3.54 2.88 7.67
CA ASN A 9 4.60 3.39 8.55
C ASN A 9 5.15 4.76 8.14
N THR A 10 5.20 5.03 6.83
CA THR A 10 5.82 6.25 6.29
C THR A 10 4.77 7.32 5.93
N SER A 11 3.63 6.89 5.40
CA SER A 11 2.58 7.81 4.93
C SER A 11 1.19 7.25 5.18
N ILE A 12 0.24 8.16 5.37
CA ILE A 12 -1.20 7.92 5.35
C ILE A 12 -1.72 8.28 3.96
N TYR A 13 -2.10 7.28 3.16
CA TYR A 13 -2.77 7.49 1.89
C TYR A 13 -4.27 7.60 2.12
N THR A 14 -4.85 8.75 1.76
CA THR A 14 -6.24 9.06 2.03
C THR A 14 -7.00 9.23 0.73
N GLY A 15 -8.18 8.60 0.65
CA GLY A 15 -9.14 8.79 -0.44
C GLY A 15 -10.46 9.39 0.06
N LEU A 16 -11.07 10.24 -0.75
CA LEU A 16 -12.45 10.70 -0.56
C LEU A 16 -13.33 10.02 -1.61
N SER A 17 -14.41 9.38 -1.17
CA SER A 17 -15.32 8.66 -2.06
C SER A 17 -16.77 9.12 -1.92
N ASN A 18 -17.47 9.24 -3.05
CA ASN A 18 -18.92 9.41 -3.08
C ASN A 18 -19.70 8.09 -2.84
N GLY A 19 -19.01 6.98 -2.57
CA GLY A 19 -19.61 5.66 -2.39
C GLY A 19 -19.49 4.76 -3.62
N THR A 20 -19.22 5.30 -4.80
CA THR A 20 -18.98 4.50 -6.02
C THR A 20 -17.56 4.70 -6.54
N ASN A 21 -17.14 5.95 -6.67
CA ASN A 21 -15.82 6.33 -7.16
C ASN A 21 -14.99 6.98 -6.04
N ILE A 22 -13.68 6.99 -6.22
CA ILE A 22 -12.76 7.81 -5.42
C ILE A 22 -12.61 9.13 -6.17
N ASP A 23 -13.09 10.21 -5.57
CA ASP A 23 -13.14 11.54 -6.19
C ASP A 23 -11.79 12.25 -6.07
N GLU A 24 -11.15 12.10 -4.90
CA GLU A 24 -9.88 12.75 -4.59
C GLU A 24 -8.98 11.84 -3.75
N THR A 25 -7.67 12.01 -3.90
CA THR A 25 -6.68 11.34 -3.06
C THR A 25 -5.59 12.31 -2.63
N PHE A 26 -5.06 12.10 -1.43
CA PHE A 26 -3.94 12.86 -0.90
C PHE A 26 -3.12 12.01 0.07
N ARG A 27 -1.90 12.46 0.38
CA ARG A 27 -1.00 11.78 1.31
C ARG A 27 -0.56 12.73 2.41
N MET A 28 -0.45 12.18 3.61
CA MET A 28 0.17 12.84 4.76
C MET A 28 1.29 11.95 5.29
N ASN A 29 2.29 12.53 5.94
CA ASN A 29 3.28 11.73 6.66
C ASN A 29 2.64 11.07 7.87
N THR A 30 3.01 9.82 8.11
CA THR A 30 2.67 9.13 9.36
C THR A 30 3.52 9.70 10.47
N ASP A 31 2.85 10.27 11.48
CA ASP A 31 3.50 10.87 12.64
C ASP A 31 2.85 10.36 13.92
N ILE A 32 3.57 9.51 14.65
CA ILE A 32 3.07 8.89 15.89
C ILE A 32 2.94 9.89 17.05
N HIS A 33 3.52 11.10 16.91
CA HIS A 33 3.50 12.14 17.93
C HIS A 33 2.38 13.16 17.71
N LYS A 34 1.75 13.18 16.52
CA LYS A 34 0.61 14.05 16.25
C LYS A 34 -0.62 13.63 17.04
N SER A 35 -1.22 14.62 17.70
CA SER A 35 -2.51 14.50 18.37
C SER A 35 -3.67 14.39 17.37
N PRO A 36 -4.85 13.91 17.82
CA PRO A 36 -6.07 13.90 17.00
C PRO A 36 -6.42 15.29 16.43
N ASP A 37 -6.13 16.34 17.20
CA ASP A 37 -6.46 17.72 16.87
C ASP A 37 -5.55 18.25 15.74
N GLU A 38 -4.25 17.93 15.78
CA GLU A 38 -3.30 18.26 14.71
C GLU A 38 -3.60 17.50 13.42
N TYR A 39 -3.97 16.22 13.53
CA TYR A 39 -4.45 15.46 12.37
C TYR A 39 -5.71 16.09 11.78
N PHE A 40 -6.66 16.53 12.60
CA PHE A 40 -7.88 17.17 12.12
C PHE A 40 -7.64 18.53 11.45
N VAL A 41 -6.74 19.35 12.00
CA VAL A 41 -6.34 20.63 11.37
C VAL A 41 -5.74 20.37 9.99
N THR A 42 -4.89 19.35 9.87
CA THR A 42 -4.32 18.94 8.57
C THR A 42 -5.42 18.48 7.61
N LEU A 43 -6.28 17.57 8.07
CA LEU A 43 -7.35 16.96 7.29
C LEU A 43 -8.35 17.99 6.75
N LYS A 44 -8.72 19.00 7.56
CA LYS A 44 -9.62 20.11 7.18
C LYS A 44 -9.17 20.91 5.96
N SER A 45 -7.88 20.86 5.62
CA SER A 45 -7.36 21.54 4.43
C SER A 45 -7.70 20.80 3.13
N PHE A 46 -8.10 19.53 3.22
CA PHE A 46 -8.39 18.65 2.09
C PHE A 46 -9.86 18.23 2.01
N ILE A 47 -10.65 18.47 3.06
CA ILE A 47 -12.02 17.96 3.15
C ILE A 47 -12.97 19.06 3.65
N ASP A 48 -14.23 19.02 3.24
CA ASP A 48 -15.31 19.65 3.99
C ASP A 48 -15.87 18.63 5.01
N PRO A 49 -15.66 18.84 6.33
CA PRO A 49 -16.13 17.91 7.36
C PRO A 49 -17.65 17.70 7.34
N ASN A 50 -18.44 18.67 6.88
CA ASN A 50 -19.91 18.61 6.96
C ASN A 50 -20.52 17.63 5.96
N VAL A 51 -19.79 17.28 4.89
CA VAL A 51 -20.26 16.34 3.87
C VAL A 51 -19.77 14.91 4.12
N ILE A 52 -18.97 14.69 5.17
CA ILE A 52 -18.47 13.36 5.52
C ILE A 52 -19.55 12.57 6.25
N THR A 53 -19.83 11.39 5.73
CA THR A 53 -20.89 10.49 6.20
C THR A 53 -20.35 9.13 6.61
N GLY A 54 -19.05 8.89 6.44
CA GLY A 54 -18.42 7.60 6.70
C GLY A 54 -16.90 7.69 6.76
N VAL A 55 -16.29 6.82 7.55
CA VAL A 55 -14.83 6.69 7.64
C VAL A 55 -14.47 5.20 7.75
N ILE A 56 -13.47 4.77 6.99
CA ILE A 56 -12.78 3.49 7.20
C ILE A 56 -11.29 3.71 7.40
N ILE A 57 -10.69 2.92 8.30
CA ILE A 57 -9.27 2.94 8.62
C ILE A 57 -8.70 1.53 8.43
N GLY A 58 -7.83 1.37 7.45
CA GLY A 58 -6.87 0.27 7.37
C GLY A 58 -5.52 0.76 7.85
N SER A 59 -4.89 0.07 8.80
CA SER A 59 -3.66 0.56 9.42
C SER A 59 -2.74 -0.55 9.87
N VAL A 60 -1.45 -0.29 9.77
CA VAL A 60 -0.38 -1.08 10.42
C VAL A 60 0.32 -0.29 11.53
N VAL A 61 -0.20 0.89 11.91
CA VAL A 61 0.39 1.82 12.89
C VAL A 61 -0.60 2.12 14.02
N PRO A 62 -0.58 1.37 15.14
CA PRO A 62 -1.63 1.44 16.18
C PRO A 62 -1.84 2.82 16.81
N LEU A 63 -0.75 3.57 17.08
CA LEU A 63 -0.83 4.90 17.69
C LEU A 63 -1.57 5.90 16.78
N VAL A 64 -1.29 5.85 15.47
CA VAL A 64 -1.98 6.70 14.49
C VAL A 64 -3.43 6.25 14.33
N THR A 65 -3.71 4.94 14.35
CA THR A 65 -5.10 4.43 14.35
C THR A 65 -5.93 5.03 15.48
N GLN A 66 -5.40 5.02 16.71
CA GLN A 66 -6.08 5.61 17.87
C GLN A 66 -6.34 7.10 17.70
N ALA A 67 -5.37 7.84 17.14
CA ALA A 67 -5.54 9.26 16.87
C ALA A 67 -6.63 9.52 15.81
N LEU A 68 -6.67 8.72 14.74
CA LEU A 68 -7.69 8.81 13.68
C LEU A 68 -9.09 8.40 14.17
N ILE A 69 -9.19 7.44 15.10
CA ILE A 69 -10.48 7.11 15.74
C ILE A 69 -10.96 8.30 16.56
N ALA A 70 -10.11 8.82 17.45
CA ALA A 70 -10.45 9.92 18.33
C ALA A 70 -10.85 11.19 17.55
N LEU A 71 -10.15 11.52 16.46
CA LEU A 71 -10.53 12.68 15.63
C LEU A 71 -11.87 12.47 14.94
N THR A 72 -12.14 11.25 14.46
CA THR A 72 -13.38 10.94 13.74
C THR A 72 -14.59 11.05 14.68
N GLU A 73 -14.47 10.50 15.88
CA GLU A 73 -15.53 10.58 16.89
C GLU A 73 -15.71 12.01 17.43
N LYS A 74 -14.60 12.71 17.71
CA LYS A 74 -14.62 14.07 18.27
C LYS A 74 -15.16 15.10 17.29
N TYR A 75 -14.67 15.10 16.06
CA TYR A 75 -14.90 16.19 15.10
C TYR A 75 -15.91 15.86 14.00
N LEU A 76 -15.91 14.62 13.51
CA LEU A 76 -16.85 14.19 12.47
C LEU A 76 -18.14 13.61 13.06
N LYS A 77 -18.15 13.31 14.37
CA LYS A 77 -19.28 12.67 15.08
C LYS A 77 -19.69 11.33 14.46
N LEU A 78 -18.72 10.61 13.90
CA LEU A 78 -18.89 9.31 13.26
C LEU A 78 -18.11 8.26 14.03
N LYS A 79 -18.59 7.01 14.00
CA LYS A 79 -17.80 5.85 14.40
C LYS A 79 -17.13 5.27 13.15
N PRO A 80 -15.79 5.23 13.07
CA PRO A 80 -15.11 4.67 11.91
C PRO A 80 -15.24 3.14 11.88
N VAL A 81 -15.23 2.57 10.68
CA VAL A 81 -14.94 1.14 10.47
C VAL A 81 -13.42 0.97 10.56
N VAL A 82 -12.94 0.16 11.48
CA VAL A 82 -11.51 -0.17 11.59
C VAL A 82 -11.31 -1.59 11.09
N ILE A 83 -10.30 -1.82 10.24
CA ILE A 83 -9.95 -3.18 9.82
C ILE A 83 -9.18 -3.84 10.96
N GLU A 84 -9.82 -4.84 11.57
CA GLU A 84 -9.30 -5.60 12.69
C GLU A 84 -9.81 -7.06 12.63
N PRO A 85 -9.29 -7.98 13.47
CA PRO A 85 -9.80 -9.35 13.51
C PRO A 85 -11.32 -9.38 13.74
N GLY A 86 -12.06 -9.91 12.76
CA GLY A 86 -13.53 -10.00 12.79
C GLY A 86 -14.26 -9.05 11.83
N THR A 87 -13.56 -8.07 11.24
CA THR A 87 -14.12 -7.21 10.19
C THR A 87 -14.56 -8.04 8.99
N LYS A 88 -15.74 -7.76 8.41
CA LYS A 88 -16.21 -8.46 7.21
C LYS A 88 -15.45 -7.94 5.98
N THR A 89 -14.32 -8.55 5.67
CA THR A 89 -13.47 -8.14 4.54
C THR A 89 -13.93 -8.75 3.21
N GLY A 90 -14.49 -9.97 3.27
CA GLY A 90 -14.75 -10.79 2.08
C GLY A 90 -13.50 -11.40 1.46
N ILE A 91 -12.35 -11.28 2.12
CA ILE A 91 -11.07 -11.87 1.71
C ILE A 91 -10.62 -12.88 2.75
N PHE A 92 -10.33 -14.10 2.30
CA PHE A 92 -9.71 -15.13 3.13
C PHE A 92 -8.19 -15.00 3.07
N VAL A 93 -7.51 -15.34 4.15
CA VAL A 93 -6.04 -15.33 4.17
C VAL A 93 -5.55 -16.69 4.59
N LYS A 94 -4.78 -17.35 3.72
CA LYS A 94 -4.08 -18.59 4.01
C LYS A 94 -2.78 -18.24 4.73
N ALA A 95 -2.84 -18.11 6.05
CA ALA A 95 -1.69 -17.83 6.90
C ALA A 95 -1.78 -18.67 8.19
N ASP A 96 -0.63 -18.97 8.78
CA ASP A 96 -0.56 -19.67 10.08
C ASP A 96 -1.24 -18.85 11.18
N ASN A 97 -1.07 -17.52 11.14
CA ASN A 97 -1.78 -16.59 12.00
C ASN A 97 -2.50 -15.50 11.18
N PRO A 98 -3.78 -15.72 10.80
CA PRO A 98 -4.56 -14.75 10.02
C PRO A 98 -4.78 -13.41 10.73
N ARG A 99 -4.61 -13.34 12.05
CA ARG A 99 -4.83 -12.11 12.84
C ARG A 99 -3.68 -11.11 12.74
N GLU A 100 -2.51 -11.55 12.30
CA GLU A 100 -1.31 -10.72 12.15
C GLU A 100 -1.15 -10.15 10.74
N VAL A 101 -2.07 -10.49 9.83
CA VAL A 101 -2.02 -10.05 8.44
C VAL A 101 -2.32 -8.55 8.38
N GLY A 102 -1.43 -7.79 7.73
CA GLY A 102 -1.59 -6.36 7.55
C GLY A 102 -2.89 -5.99 6.84
N ALA A 103 -3.53 -4.91 7.30
CA ALA A 103 -4.78 -4.41 6.71
C ALA A 103 -4.60 -4.00 5.23
N ASP A 104 -3.41 -3.57 4.84
CA ASP A 104 -3.03 -3.20 3.48
C ASP A 104 -3.04 -4.40 2.52
N LEU A 105 -2.58 -5.58 2.96
CA LEU A 105 -2.64 -6.82 2.18
C LEU A 105 -4.09 -7.21 1.86
N ILE A 106 -4.94 -7.15 2.89
CA ILE A 106 -6.37 -7.47 2.78
C ILE A 106 -7.09 -6.45 1.89
N ALA A 107 -6.80 -5.16 2.07
CA ALA A 107 -7.39 -4.10 1.27
C ALA A 107 -6.98 -4.23 -0.20
N ASN A 108 -5.69 -4.45 -0.51
CA ASN A 108 -5.25 -4.68 -1.89
C ASN A 108 -6.01 -5.85 -2.56
N ALA A 109 -6.17 -6.98 -1.86
CA ALA A 109 -6.93 -8.11 -2.39
C ALA A 109 -8.44 -7.79 -2.54
N ALA A 110 -9.02 -7.04 -1.61
CA ALA A 110 -10.43 -6.60 -1.67
C ALA A 110 -10.70 -5.56 -2.77
N GLY A 111 -9.66 -4.92 -3.29
CA GLY A 111 -9.73 -3.95 -4.38
C GLY A 111 -9.81 -4.58 -5.78
N LEU A 112 -9.63 -5.90 -5.90
CA LEU A 112 -9.73 -6.60 -7.18
C LEU A 112 -11.19 -6.65 -7.66
N ASP A 113 -11.40 -6.33 -8.94
CA ASP A 113 -12.74 -6.27 -9.55
C ASP A 113 -13.28 -7.64 -9.98
N ASN A 114 -12.42 -8.65 -10.08
CA ASN A 114 -12.78 -9.96 -10.60
C ASN A 114 -12.09 -11.10 -9.81
N PRO A 115 -12.62 -12.34 -9.88
CA PRO A 115 -12.07 -13.47 -9.15
C PRO A 115 -10.89 -14.17 -9.84
N HIS A 116 -10.40 -13.66 -10.97
CA HIS A 116 -9.29 -14.24 -11.71
C HIS A 116 -8.03 -14.26 -10.84
N PRO A 117 -7.21 -15.33 -10.89
CA PRO A 117 -5.91 -15.33 -10.25
C PRO A 117 -5.12 -14.07 -10.61
N THR A 118 -4.62 -13.37 -9.59
CA THR A 118 -3.93 -12.09 -9.75
C THR A 118 -2.72 -12.02 -8.83
N LEU A 119 -1.59 -11.61 -9.38
CA LEU A 119 -0.41 -11.21 -8.63
C LEU A 119 -0.40 -9.69 -8.47
N ILE A 120 -0.59 -9.21 -7.25
CA ILE A 120 -0.51 -7.78 -6.92
C ILE A 120 0.93 -7.46 -6.49
N ILE A 121 1.55 -6.48 -7.13
CA ILE A 121 2.86 -5.92 -6.79
C ILE A 121 2.63 -4.56 -6.13
N ASP A 122 2.72 -4.50 -4.81
CA ASP A 122 2.60 -3.26 -4.03
C ASP A 122 3.98 -2.70 -3.68
N LEU A 123 4.35 -1.58 -4.29
CA LEU A 123 5.62 -0.90 -4.08
C LEU A 123 5.48 0.25 -3.07
N GLY A 124 5.72 -0.07 -1.81
CA GLY A 124 5.66 0.87 -0.69
C GLY A 124 6.93 0.87 0.17
N THR A 125 6.75 1.02 1.49
CA THR A 125 7.86 0.95 2.47
C THR A 125 8.56 -0.41 2.41
N ALA A 126 7.77 -1.47 2.26
CA ALA A 126 8.21 -2.79 1.81
C ALA A 126 7.53 -3.08 0.47
N ASN A 127 8.23 -3.80 -0.41
CA ASN A 127 7.66 -4.34 -1.63
C ASN A 127 6.92 -5.63 -1.28
N LYS A 128 5.70 -5.79 -1.78
CA LYS A 128 4.87 -6.98 -1.53
C LYS A 128 4.40 -7.57 -2.85
N LEU A 129 4.57 -8.88 -3.02
CA LEU A 129 3.98 -9.64 -4.12
C LEU A 129 2.90 -10.53 -3.49
N ILE A 130 1.64 -10.23 -3.77
CA ILE A 130 0.47 -10.83 -3.13
C ILE A 130 -0.26 -11.67 -4.18
N TYR A 131 -0.22 -12.98 -4.04
CA TYR A 131 -0.97 -13.86 -4.93
C TYR A 131 -2.38 -14.10 -4.38
N VAL A 132 -3.38 -13.71 -5.18
CA VAL A 132 -4.80 -13.76 -4.82
C VAL A 132 -5.53 -14.64 -5.81
N LYS A 133 -6.33 -15.59 -5.31
CA LYS A 133 -7.19 -16.47 -6.11
C LYS A 133 -8.49 -16.72 -5.38
N ASN A 134 -9.64 -16.65 -6.06
CA ASN A 134 -10.95 -16.94 -5.46
C ASN A 134 -11.22 -16.15 -4.18
N GLN A 135 -10.89 -14.85 -4.15
CA GLN A 135 -11.01 -13.98 -2.96
C GLN A 135 -10.20 -14.48 -1.75
N MET A 136 -9.10 -15.18 -2.01
CA MET A 136 -8.19 -15.67 -0.98
C MET A 136 -6.75 -15.26 -1.31
N ILE A 137 -6.07 -14.68 -0.32
CA ILE A 137 -4.62 -14.51 -0.37
C ILE A 137 -3.99 -15.87 -0.07
N THR A 138 -3.31 -16.43 -1.05
CA THR A 138 -2.73 -17.78 -0.97
C THR A 138 -1.23 -17.78 -0.70
N GLY A 139 -0.57 -16.64 -0.90
CA GLY A 139 0.85 -16.46 -0.63
C GLY A 139 1.25 -14.98 -0.74
N VAL A 140 2.27 -14.60 0.03
CA VAL A 140 2.83 -13.24 0.02
C VAL A 140 4.34 -13.32 0.10
N ILE A 141 5.03 -12.57 -0.77
CA ILE A 141 6.46 -12.31 -0.65
C ILE A 141 6.62 -10.87 -0.18
N ILE A 142 7.49 -10.66 0.82
CA ILE A 142 7.82 -9.33 1.33
C ILE A 142 9.32 -9.12 1.15
N ALA A 143 9.68 -8.01 0.49
CA ALA A 143 11.06 -7.58 0.29
C ALA A 143 11.23 -6.12 0.73
N PRO A 144 12.45 -5.68 1.05
CA PRO A 144 12.71 -4.26 1.32
C PRO A 144 12.24 -3.37 0.17
N GLY A 145 11.59 -2.26 0.49
CA GLY A 145 11.23 -1.23 -0.49
C GLY A 145 12.48 -0.51 -1.02
N LEU A 146 12.33 0.26 -2.09
CA LEU A 146 13.44 0.99 -2.71
C LEU A 146 14.11 1.96 -1.72
N GLN A 147 13.32 2.79 -1.03
CA GLN A 147 13.84 3.76 -0.06
C GLN A 147 14.53 3.05 1.12
N LEU A 148 13.90 1.99 1.65
CA LEU A 148 14.44 1.22 2.76
C LEU A 148 15.76 0.54 2.38
N SER A 149 15.88 0.04 1.16
CA SER A 149 17.11 -0.57 0.65
C SER A 149 18.25 0.43 0.55
N ILE A 150 17.97 1.66 0.11
CA ILE A 150 18.97 2.74 0.09
C ILE A 150 19.39 3.11 1.51
N HIS A 151 18.44 3.34 2.41
CA HIS A 151 18.72 3.68 3.81
C HIS A 151 19.55 2.60 4.52
N ALA A 152 19.31 1.32 4.21
CA ALA A 152 20.08 0.22 4.78
C ALA A 152 21.56 0.25 4.37
N LEU A 153 21.90 0.83 3.21
CA LEU A 153 23.28 1.01 2.76
C LEU A 153 23.93 2.25 3.39
N ASP A 154 23.15 3.33 3.56
CA ASP A 154 23.59 4.57 4.17
C ASP A 154 23.95 4.39 5.67
N GLY A 155 23.04 3.82 6.45
CA GLY A 155 23.21 3.65 7.90
C GLY A 155 24.34 2.70 8.34
N ASN A 156 24.96 1.98 7.40
CA ASN A 156 26.03 1.01 7.67
C ASN A 156 27.38 1.39 7.05
N THR A 157 27.52 2.59 6.46
CA THR A 157 28.77 3.01 5.81
C THR A 157 29.10 4.49 6.07
N ALA A 158 30.35 4.78 6.43
CA ALA A 158 30.73 6.10 6.98
C ALA A 158 30.81 7.27 5.97
N LEU A 159 30.52 7.05 4.67
CA LEU A 159 30.80 8.00 3.59
C LEU A 159 29.64 8.15 2.59
N LEU A 160 28.47 7.61 2.91
CA LEU A 160 27.34 7.67 1.99
C LEU A 160 26.60 9.02 2.13
N HIS A 161 26.35 9.66 1.00
CA HIS A 161 25.48 10.82 0.91
C HIS A 161 24.04 10.36 0.72
N GLU A 162 23.07 11.19 1.11
CA GLU A 162 21.64 10.93 0.89
C GLU A 162 21.38 10.63 -0.61
N VAL A 163 21.05 9.39 -0.94
CA VAL A 163 20.85 8.93 -2.33
C VAL A 163 19.37 9.00 -2.71
N ASP A 164 19.02 9.86 -3.66
CA ASP A 164 17.69 9.87 -4.26
C ASP A 164 17.40 8.57 -5.02
N ILE A 165 16.14 8.12 -4.98
CA ILE A 165 15.64 7.06 -5.87
C ILE A 165 15.52 7.64 -7.29
N LYS A 166 16.43 7.25 -8.18
CA LYS A 166 16.39 7.57 -9.62
C LYS A 166 16.84 6.36 -10.43
N VAL A 167 16.31 6.21 -11.64
CA VAL A 167 16.77 5.18 -12.57
C VAL A 167 18.08 5.67 -13.23
N PRO A 168 19.21 4.98 -13.05
CA PRO A 168 20.45 5.36 -13.70
C PRO A 168 20.43 4.98 -15.19
N LYS A 169 21.13 5.75 -16.03
CA LYS A 169 21.17 5.53 -17.50
C LYS A 169 21.81 4.20 -17.93
N LYS A 170 22.58 3.57 -17.04
CA LYS A 170 23.34 2.33 -17.31
C LYS A 170 23.22 1.41 -16.10
N TYR A 171 23.25 0.11 -16.35
CA TYR A 171 23.29 -0.91 -15.29
C TYR A 171 24.61 -0.88 -14.49
N LEU A 172 25.76 -0.67 -15.16
CA LEU A 172 27.04 -0.57 -14.46
C LEU A 172 27.34 0.90 -14.16
N GLY A 173 27.32 1.24 -12.87
CA GLY A 173 27.69 2.56 -12.38
C GLY A 173 29.21 2.74 -12.36
N ASN A 174 29.64 4.00 -12.50
CA ASN A 174 31.05 4.41 -12.39
C ASN A 174 31.29 5.39 -11.22
N ASN A 175 30.27 5.61 -10.40
CA ASN A 175 30.33 6.36 -9.15
C ASN A 175 29.36 5.74 -8.14
N THR A 176 29.60 5.98 -6.85
CA THR A 176 28.88 5.35 -5.74
C THR A 176 27.36 5.50 -5.84
N ILE A 177 26.87 6.71 -6.18
CA ILE A 177 25.43 7.00 -6.30
C ILE A 177 24.80 6.11 -7.38
N HIS A 178 25.37 6.09 -8.59
CA HIS A 178 24.84 5.27 -9.68
C HIS A 178 24.98 3.76 -9.42
N CYS A 179 26.04 3.32 -8.75
CA CYS A 179 26.21 1.92 -8.37
C CYS A 179 25.07 1.45 -7.43
N ILE A 180 24.74 2.27 -6.43
CA ILE A 180 23.68 1.98 -5.46
C ILE A 180 22.30 2.05 -6.12
N GLN A 181 22.02 3.13 -6.86
CA GLN A 181 20.77 3.27 -7.61
C GLN A 181 20.54 2.09 -8.54
N SER A 182 21.59 1.65 -9.25
CA SER A 182 21.49 0.50 -10.14
C SER A 182 21.17 -0.78 -9.37
N GLY A 183 21.92 -1.08 -8.31
CA GLY A 183 21.70 -2.27 -7.50
C GLY A 183 20.30 -2.32 -6.88
N VAL A 184 19.79 -1.20 -6.39
CA VAL A 184 18.48 -1.12 -5.75
C VAL A 184 17.34 -1.12 -6.77
N VAL A 185 17.38 -0.25 -7.77
CA VAL A 185 16.28 -0.08 -8.73
C VAL A 185 16.23 -1.25 -9.71
N TYR A 186 17.32 -1.55 -10.42
CA TYR A 186 17.34 -2.68 -11.35
C TYR A 186 17.32 -4.03 -10.63
N GLY A 187 17.88 -4.11 -9.41
CA GLY A 187 17.71 -5.31 -8.57
C GLY A 187 16.25 -5.57 -8.24
N THR A 188 15.46 -4.53 -7.91
CA THR A 188 14.01 -4.67 -7.69
C THR A 188 13.28 -5.10 -8.95
N ILE A 189 13.60 -4.51 -10.11
CA ILE A 189 12.99 -4.89 -11.40
C ILE A 189 13.24 -6.38 -11.69
N VAL A 190 14.50 -6.81 -11.64
CA VAL A 190 14.89 -8.19 -11.91
C VAL A 190 14.33 -9.16 -10.87
N MET A 191 14.22 -8.73 -9.61
CA MET A 191 13.54 -9.50 -8.57
C MET A 191 12.07 -9.74 -8.94
N ILE A 192 11.33 -8.71 -9.34
CA ILE A 192 9.92 -8.86 -9.74
C ILE A 192 9.79 -9.78 -10.95
N GLU A 193 10.60 -9.57 -11.99
CA GLU A 193 10.61 -10.40 -13.21
C GLU A 193 10.93 -11.88 -12.89
N GLY A 194 11.95 -12.11 -12.07
CA GLY A 194 12.37 -13.45 -11.68
C GLY A 194 11.37 -14.15 -10.75
N MET A 195 10.72 -13.41 -9.85
CA MET A 195 9.68 -13.94 -8.97
C MET A 195 8.41 -14.26 -9.74
N PHE A 196 8.00 -13.41 -10.68
CA PHE A 196 6.85 -13.66 -11.54
C PHE A 196 6.94 -15.02 -12.25
N GLY A 197 8.09 -15.33 -12.86
CA GLY A 197 8.30 -16.62 -13.53
C GLY A 197 8.21 -17.81 -12.57
N ARG A 198 8.87 -17.71 -11.40
CA ARG A 198 8.86 -18.76 -10.38
C ARG A 198 7.49 -18.98 -9.76
N ILE A 199 6.75 -17.92 -9.47
CA ILE A 199 5.39 -18.00 -8.95
C ILE A 199 4.50 -18.70 -9.98
N ARG A 200 4.60 -18.35 -11.26
CA ARG A 200 3.85 -19.01 -12.34
C ARG A 200 4.13 -20.51 -12.43
N GLU A 201 5.39 -20.90 -12.33
CA GLU A 201 5.78 -22.32 -12.26
C GLU A 201 5.21 -23.00 -11.01
N GLU A 202 5.27 -22.33 -9.85
CA GLU A 202 4.79 -22.87 -8.57
C GLU A 202 3.26 -23.06 -8.53
N VAL A 203 2.50 -22.09 -9.04
CA VAL A 203 1.02 -22.16 -9.01
C VAL A 203 0.44 -22.99 -10.15
N GLY A 204 1.19 -23.19 -11.23
CA GLY A 204 0.80 -24.02 -12.37
C GLY A 204 -0.38 -23.49 -13.17
N GLU A 205 -0.65 -22.19 -13.13
CA GLU A 205 -1.75 -21.53 -13.84
C GLU A 205 -1.37 -20.10 -14.26
N ASP A 206 -2.11 -19.57 -15.24
CA ASP A 206 -1.98 -18.16 -15.64
C ASP A 206 -2.68 -17.23 -14.65
N PHE A 207 -2.13 -16.03 -14.50
CA PHE A 207 -2.66 -14.98 -13.64
C PHE A 207 -2.41 -13.59 -14.22
N ASP A 208 -3.28 -12.66 -13.84
CA ASP A 208 -3.13 -11.24 -14.13
C ASP A 208 -2.07 -10.61 -13.24
N VAL A 209 -1.46 -9.51 -13.67
CA VAL A 209 -0.51 -8.75 -12.84
C VAL A 209 -0.97 -7.32 -12.71
N ILE A 210 -1.05 -6.87 -11.45
CA ILE A 210 -1.36 -5.48 -11.12
C ILE A 210 -0.20 -4.90 -10.32
N ILE A 211 0.23 -3.69 -10.66
CA ILE A 211 1.20 -2.92 -9.87
C ILE A 211 0.54 -1.68 -9.23
N THR A 212 0.84 -1.47 -7.95
CA THR A 212 0.37 -0.34 -7.16
C THR A 212 1.50 0.23 -6.30
N GLY A 213 1.17 1.22 -5.47
CA GLY A 213 2.12 1.89 -4.60
C GLY A 213 2.83 3.09 -5.26
N GLY A 214 3.48 3.90 -4.43
CA GLY A 214 3.98 5.22 -4.81
C GLY A 214 5.08 5.20 -5.87
N LEU A 215 5.84 4.10 -5.95
CA LEU A 215 6.96 3.95 -6.88
C LEU A 215 6.64 3.06 -8.09
N SER A 216 5.37 2.67 -8.26
CA SER A 216 4.90 1.83 -9.38
C SER A 216 5.25 2.40 -10.77
N SER A 217 5.11 3.72 -10.95
CA SER A 217 5.34 4.35 -12.26
C SER A 217 6.81 4.27 -12.68
N LEU A 218 7.73 4.46 -11.71
CA LEU A 218 9.17 4.37 -11.93
C LEU A 218 9.58 2.97 -12.43
N ILE A 219 8.98 1.92 -11.87
CA ILE A 219 9.30 0.53 -12.21
C ILE A 219 8.65 0.12 -13.53
N LEU A 220 7.41 0.57 -13.79
CA LEU A 220 6.65 0.19 -14.98
C LEU A 220 7.34 0.61 -16.29
N GLU A 221 8.07 1.73 -16.29
CA GLU A 221 8.82 2.20 -17.46
C GLU A 221 10.01 1.29 -17.85
N HIS A 222 10.44 0.39 -16.96
CA HIS A 222 11.66 -0.40 -17.14
C HIS A 222 11.46 -1.91 -17.00
N ILE A 223 10.27 -2.35 -16.58
CA ILE A 223 9.93 -3.77 -16.43
C ILE A 223 9.48 -4.36 -17.78
N ARG A 224 9.80 -5.63 -18.03
CA ARG A 224 9.48 -6.33 -19.28
C ARG A 224 8.21 -7.17 -19.22
N LEU A 225 7.47 -7.09 -18.12
CA LEU A 225 6.21 -7.79 -17.93
C LEU A 225 5.04 -6.94 -18.40
N ASP A 226 4.02 -7.57 -18.96
CA ASP A 226 2.73 -6.92 -19.17
C ASP A 226 2.01 -6.80 -17.83
N ILE A 227 1.88 -5.56 -17.35
CA ILE A 227 1.37 -5.26 -16.00
C ILE A 227 0.41 -4.08 -16.09
N LYS A 228 -0.79 -4.25 -15.51
CA LYS A 228 -1.74 -3.16 -15.33
C LYS A 228 -1.38 -2.32 -14.11
N GLN A 229 -1.33 -1.00 -14.25
CA GLN A 229 -1.20 -0.11 -13.10
C GLN A 229 -2.56 0.22 -12.49
N ASP A 230 -2.66 0.16 -11.16
CA ASP A 230 -3.79 0.68 -10.39
C ASP A 230 -3.32 1.36 -9.11
N LYS A 231 -3.22 2.70 -9.13
CA LYS A 231 -2.72 3.50 -7.99
C LYS A 231 -3.70 3.60 -6.82
N GLU A 232 -4.94 3.19 -7.01
CA GLU A 232 -6.02 3.32 -6.04
C GLU A 232 -6.49 1.97 -5.49
N LEU A 233 -5.83 0.87 -5.87
CA LEU A 233 -6.23 -0.50 -5.52
C LEU A 233 -6.54 -0.68 -4.03
N VAL A 234 -5.64 -0.22 -3.15
CA VAL A 234 -5.84 -0.29 -1.70
C VAL A 234 -7.07 0.49 -1.25
N LEU A 235 -7.31 1.68 -1.80
CA LEU A 235 -8.45 2.53 -1.46
C LEU A 235 -9.76 1.93 -1.98
N LYS A 236 -9.77 1.35 -3.18
CA LYS A 236 -10.93 0.60 -3.70
C LYS A 236 -11.27 -0.56 -2.77
N GLY A 237 -10.26 -1.27 -2.29
CA GLY A 237 -10.40 -2.30 -1.28
C GLY A 237 -11.03 -1.81 0.01
N LEU A 238 -10.52 -0.71 0.56
CA LEU A 238 -11.11 -0.06 1.74
C LEU A 238 -12.58 0.30 1.52
N LEU A 239 -12.93 0.88 0.37
CA LEU A 239 -14.32 1.22 0.05
C LEU A 239 -15.22 -0.05 -0.03
N ASN A 240 -14.71 -1.13 -0.64
CA ASN A 240 -15.42 -2.41 -0.72
C ASN A 240 -15.64 -3.04 0.66
N ILE A 241 -14.65 -2.95 1.54
CA ILE A 241 -14.73 -3.43 2.93
C ILE A 241 -15.72 -2.56 3.72
N TYR A 242 -15.67 -1.23 3.58
CA TYR A 242 -16.59 -0.31 4.26
C TYR A 242 -18.05 -0.65 3.95
N LYS A 243 -18.40 -0.85 2.68
CA LYS A 243 -19.75 -1.23 2.24
C LYS A 243 -20.27 -2.54 2.86
N LYS A 244 -19.39 -3.47 3.22
CA LYS A 244 -19.76 -4.75 3.86
C LYS A 244 -20.10 -4.60 5.36
N ASN A 245 -19.74 -3.48 5.99
CA ASN A 245 -19.81 -3.28 7.44
C ASN A 245 -20.78 -2.17 7.90
N ILE A 246 -21.48 -1.51 6.98
CA ILE A 246 -22.43 -0.41 7.26
C ILE A 246 -23.89 -0.76 7.00
N LYS A 247 -24.20 -2.06 6.81
CA LYS A 247 -25.57 -2.56 6.75
C LYS A 247 -26.12 -2.80 8.15
#